data_AF-A0A925CWN8-F1
#
_entry.id   AF-A0A925CWN8-F1
#
_cell.length_a   1.000
_cell.length_b   1.000
_cell.length_c   1.000
_cell.angle_alpha   90.00
_cell.angle_beta   90.00
_cell.angle_gamma   90.00
#
_symmetry.space_group_name_H-M   'P 1'
#
loop_
_entity.id
_entity.type
_entity.pdbx_description
1 polymer ?
#
loop_
_entity_poly.entity_id
_entity_poly.type
_entity_poly.pdbx_seq_one_letter_code
_entity_poly.pdbx_strand_id
1 'polypeptide(L)' 'MSHDKHLRCSFCGKSKDAVRKFISGPSVYICNECIALCNEILA' A
#
# COMPACT_ATOMS: atom_id res chain seq x y z
N MET A 1 5.84 18.18 13.54
CA MET A 1 5.98 16.71 13.70
C MET A 1 5.25 16.03 12.55
N SER A 2 5.99 15.45 11.60
CA SER A 2 5.46 14.94 10.34
C SER A 2 4.59 13.69 10.56
N HIS A 3 3.27 13.82 10.37
CA HIS A 3 2.27 12.75 10.50
C HIS A 3 2.36 11.66 9.40
N ASP A 4 3.34 11.71 8.48
CA ASP A 4 3.48 10.76 7.37
C ASP A 4 4.24 9.47 7.76
N LYS A 5 4.87 9.41 8.95
CA LYS A 5 5.76 8.30 9.36
C LYS A 5 5.10 6.92 9.50
N HIS A 6 3.77 6.82 9.39
CA HIS A 6 3.04 5.59 9.65
C HIS A 6 2.07 5.16 8.53
N LEU A 7 2.14 5.77 7.34
CA LEU A 7 1.37 5.27 6.19
C LEU A 7 1.97 3.95 5.70
N ARG A 8 1.29 2.85 6.03
CA ARG A 8 1.67 1.48 5.69
C ARG A 8 0.59 0.82 4.85
N CYS A 9 1.00 0.00 3.90
CA CYS A 9 0.10 -0.84 3.13
C CYS A 9 -0.64 -1.78 4.09
N SER A 10 -1.97 -1.80 4.01
CA SER A 10 -2.83 -2.66 4.84
C SER A 10 -2.64 -4.15 4.57
N PHE A 11 -2.02 -4.51 3.45
CA PHE A 11 -1.85 -5.90 3.00
C PHE A 11 -0.44 -6.44 3.29
N CYS A 12 0.61 -5.70 2.93
CA CYS A 12 2.01 -6.15 3.11
C CYS A 12 2.77 -5.43 4.24
N GLY A 13 2.19 -4.39 4.85
CA GLY A 13 2.81 -3.65 5.96
C GLY A 13 3.97 -2.71 5.59
N LYS A 14 4.38 -2.68 4.32
CA LYS A 14 5.42 -1.78 3.81
C LYS A 14 5.02 -0.32 3.97
N SER A 15 5.98 0.54 4.33
CA SER A 15 5.76 1.99 4.35
C SER A 15 5.61 2.53 2.93
N LYS A 16 4.96 3.68 2.82
CA LYS A 16 4.87 4.46 1.58
C LYS A 16 6.22 4.71 0.91
N ASP A 17 7.29 4.94 1.69
CA ASP A 17 8.64 5.16 1.18
C ASP A 17 9.30 3.89 0.58
N ALA A 18 8.80 2.71 0.95
CA ALA A 18 9.35 1.43 0.52
C ALA A 18 8.69 0.89 -0.76
N VAL A 19 7.74 1.62 -1.37
CA VAL A 19 6.99 1.17 -2.54
C VAL A 19 6.94 2.25 -3.63
N ARG A 20 6.85 1.81 -4.89
CA ARG A 20 6.85 2.74 -6.04
C ARG A 20 5.56 3.53 -6.17
N LYS A 21 4.41 2.90 -5.92
CA LYS A 21 3.11 3.57 -5.88
C LYS A 21 2.35 3.14 -4.63
N PHE A 22 1.75 4.12 -3.98
CA PHE A 22 0.97 3.96 -2.77
C PHE A 22 -0.38 4.65 -2.97
N ILE A 23 -1.46 3.92 -2.75
CA ILE A 23 -2.82 4.40 -2.96
C ILE A 23 -3.51 4.47 -1.60
N SER A 24 -4.04 5.64 -1.29
CA SER A 24 -4.76 5.93 -0.04
C SER A 24 -6.25 6.04 -0.31
N GLY A 25 -7.03 5.16 0.31
CA GLY A 25 -8.49 5.28 0.43
C GLY A 25 -8.90 5.86 1.79
N PRO A 26 -10.21 6.09 2.02
CA PRO A 26 -10.72 6.66 3.27
C PRO A 26 -10.32 5.89 4.54
N SER A 27 -10.19 4.55 4.45
CA SER A 27 -9.89 3.68 5.59
C SER A 27 -8.88 2.57 5.29
N VAL A 28 -8.27 2.57 4.09
CA VAL A 28 -7.42 1.48 3.64
C VAL A 28 -6.30 2.02 2.77
N TYR A 29 -5.14 1.37 2.84
CA TYR A 29 -3.98 1.71 2.04
C TYR A 29 -3.49 0.48 1.29
N ILE A 30 -3.17 0.62 0.01
CA ILE A 30 -2.67 -0.48 -0.82
C ILE A 30 -1.52 -0.01 -1.70
N CYS A 31 -0.48 -0.84 -1.83
CA CYS A 31 0.64 -0.56 -2.72
C CYS A 31 0.51 -1.29 -4.07
N ASN A 32 1.30 -0.87 -5.06
CA ASN A 32 1.30 -1.47 -6.40
C ASN A 32 1.60 -2.98 -6.41
N GLU A 33 2.47 -3.44 -5.51
CA GLU A 33 2.85 -4.86 -5.44
C GLU A 33 1.66 -5.72 -5.01
N CYS A 34 0.90 -5.27 -4.00
CA CYS A 34 -0.29 -5.98 -3.56
C CYS A 34 -1.37 -5.99 -4.64
N ILE A 35 -1.51 -4.91 -5.43
CA ILE A 35 -2.44 -4.89 -6.56
C ILE A 35 -2.05 -5.91 -7.62
N ALA A 36 -0.77 -5.99 -7.98
CA ALA A 36 -0.28 -6.96 -8.95
C ALA A 36 -0.56 -8.40 -8.47
N LEU A 37 -0.22 -8.70 -7.20
CA LEU A 37 -0.51 -10.01 -6.61
C LEU A 37 -2.00 -10.33 -6.60
N CYS A 38 -2.86 -9.37 -6.23
CA CYS A 38 -4.31 -9.57 -6.27
C CYS A 38 -4.81 -9.86 -7.70
N ASN A 39 -4.27 -9.16 -8.70
CA ASN A 39 -4.64 -9.39 -10.09
C ASN A 39 -4.20 -10.78 -10.60
N GLU A 40 -3.04 -11.28 -10.15
CA GLU A 40 -2.60 -12.65 -10.47
C GLU A 40 -3.52 -13.72 -9.88
N ILE A 41 -4.09 -13.48 -8.69
CA ILE A 41 -5.02 -14.39 -8.02
C ILE A 41 -6.41 -14.38 -8.66
N LEU A 42 -6.83 -13.23 -9.21
CA LEU A 42 -8.16 -13.04 -9.81
C LEU A 42 -8.24 -13.48 -11.28
N ALA A 43 -7.11 -13.71 -11.94
CA ALA A 43 -7.02 -14.18 -13.32
C ALA A 43 -7.39 -15.67 -13.43
#